data_AF-A0A353YVI1-F1
#
_entry.id   AF-A0A353YVI1-F1
#
_cell.length_a   1.000
_cell.length_b   1.000
_cell.length_c   1.000
_cell.angle_alpha   90.00
_cell.angle_beta   90.00
_cell.angle_gamma   90.00
#
_symmetry.space_group_name_H-M   'P 1'
#
loop_
_entity.id
_entity.type
_entity.pdbx_description
1 polymer ?
#
loop_
_entity_poly.entity_id
_entity_poly.type
_entity_poly.pdbx_seq_one_letter_code
_entity_poly.pdbx_strand_id
1 'polypeptide(L)' 'MSNAEQKTYCTMLEHQKKVLEAVSYDNKLFKKELIKSQAWLNIHDQTKLRLWVKQKFYQQHADTINEILNTKYDYAS' A
#
# COMPACT_ATOMS: atom_id res chain seq x y z
N MET A 1 -26.51 19.52 -13.02
CA MET A 1 -26.47 19.07 -11.62
C MET A 1 -25.12 19.45 -11.05
N SER A 2 -25.10 19.92 -9.81
CA SER A 2 -24.04 20.68 -9.14
C SER A 2 -22.79 19.84 -8.82
N ASN A 3 -21.65 20.53 -8.73
CA ASN A 3 -20.32 20.04 -8.34
C ASN A 3 -20.21 19.49 -6.90
N ALA A 4 -21.34 19.29 -6.20
CA ALA A 4 -21.39 19.00 -4.77
C ALA A 4 -21.58 17.50 -4.45
N GLU A 5 -21.74 16.63 -5.44
CA GLU A 5 -22.04 15.20 -5.22
C GLU A 5 -21.13 14.26 -6.03
N GLN A 6 -19.84 14.61 -6.17
CA GLN A 6 -18.78 13.59 -6.37
C GLN A 6 -18.60 12.80 -5.08
N LYS A 7 -19.64 12.03 -4.74
CA LYS A 7 -19.70 11.01 -3.70
C LYS A 7 -18.44 10.15 -3.88
N THR A 8 -17.55 10.22 -2.91
CA THR A 8 -16.20 9.66 -2.94
C THR A 8 -16.24 8.16 -3.27
N TYR A 9 -16.07 7.82 -4.54
CA TYR A 9 -15.77 6.45 -4.93
C TYR A 9 -14.38 6.15 -4.38
N CYS A 10 -14.32 5.51 -3.21
CA CYS A 10 -13.07 4.97 -2.68
C CYS A 10 -12.63 3.86 -3.64
N THR A 11 -11.65 4.16 -4.49
CA THR A 11 -10.97 3.11 -5.26
C THR A 11 -10.35 2.14 -4.26
N MET A 12 -10.17 0.87 -4.65
CA MET A 12 -9.53 -0.12 -3.78
C MET A 12 -8.16 0.37 -3.30
N LEU A 13 -7.41 1.11 -4.14
CA LEU A 13 -6.15 1.74 -3.77
C LEU A 13 -6.30 2.71 -2.59
N GLU A 14 -7.24 3.65 -2.65
CA GLU A 14 -7.47 4.61 -1.56
C GLU A 14 -7.99 3.92 -0.30
N HIS A 15 -8.78 2.86 -0.44
CA HIS A 15 -9.19 2.03 0.69
C HIS A 15 -7.98 1.35 1.37
N GLN A 16 -7.09 0.71 0.60
CA GLN A 16 -5.90 0.07 1.15
C GLN A 16 -4.95 1.08 1.83
N LYS A 17 -4.77 2.28 1.29
CA LYS A 17 -3.98 3.34 1.94
C LYS A 17 -4.51 3.69 3.33
N LYS A 18 -5.83 3.86 3.46
CA LYS A 18 -6.48 4.16 4.75
C LYS A 18 -6.31 3.01 5.75
N VAL A 19 -6.42 1.76 5.29
CA VAL A 19 -6.20 0.58 6.15
C VAL A 19 -4.76 0.56 6.66
N LEU A 20 -3.77 0.75 5.77
CA LEU A 20 -2.35 0.76 6.15
C LEU A 20 -2.01 1.89 7.12
N GLU A 21 -2.58 3.08 6.95
CA GLU A 21 -2.46 4.18 7.92
C GLU A 21 -3.01 3.77 9.28
N ALA A 22 -4.22 3.20 9.31
CA ALA A 22 -4.90 2.82 10.54
C ALA A 22 -4.16 1.71 11.32
N VAL A 23 -3.41 0.83 10.65
CA VAL A 23 -2.65 -0.25 11.32
C VAL A 23 -1.14 0.02 11.45
N SER A 24 -0.67 1.19 11.00
CA SER A 24 0.76 1.52 10.97
C SER A 24 1.44 1.56 12.35
N TYR A 25 0.69 1.65 13.44
CA TYR A 25 1.26 1.61 14.78
C TYR A 25 1.75 0.20 15.20
N ASP A 26 1.32 -0.85 14.51
CA ASP A 26 1.68 -2.24 14.82
C ASP A 26 2.33 -2.90 13.60
N ASN A 27 3.61 -3.25 13.72
CA ASN A 27 4.37 -3.81 12.60
C ASN A 27 3.81 -5.16 12.10
N LYS A 28 3.23 -5.99 12.98
CA LYS A 28 2.64 -7.28 12.59
C LYS A 28 1.32 -7.08 11.85
N LEU A 29 0.47 -6.14 12.29
CA LEU A 29 -0.77 -5.80 11.58
C LEU A 29 -0.48 -5.11 10.25
N PHE A 30 0.44 -4.14 10.23
CA PHE A 30 0.89 -3.47 9.02
C PHE A 30 1.38 -4.47 7.97
N LYS A 31 2.22 -5.43 8.36
CA LYS A 31 2.69 -6.53 7.49
C LYS A 31 1.51 -7.30 6.88
N LYS A 32 0.54 -7.72 7.70
CA LYS A 32 -0.63 -8.50 7.25
C LYS A 32 -1.46 -7.72 6.23
N GLU A 33 -1.75 -6.46 6.50
CA GLU A 33 -2.57 -5.63 5.59
C GLU A 33 -1.81 -5.24 4.32
N LEU A 34 -0.48 -5.07 4.37
CA LEU A 34 0.33 -4.81 3.18
C LEU A 34 0.33 -6.01 2.23
N ILE A 35 0.39 -7.24 2.74
CA ILE A 35 0.27 -8.47 1.94
C ILE A 35 -1.11 -8.53 1.26
N LYS A 36 -2.19 -8.30 2.01
CA LYS A 36 -3.55 -8.27 1.44
C LYS A 36 -3.70 -7.21 0.37
N SER A 37 -3.13 -6.02 0.62
CA SER A 37 -3.16 -4.92 -0.35
C SER A 37 -2.50 -5.31 -1.67
N GLN A 38 -1.37 -6.03 -1.65
CA GLN A 38 -0.73 -6.55 -2.87
C GLN A 38 -1.60 -7.60 -3.57
N ALA A 39 -2.34 -8.43 -2.83
CA ALA A 39 -3.20 -9.46 -3.40
C ALA A 39 -4.50 -8.91 -4.04
N TRP A 40 -5.06 -7.82 -3.50
CA TRP A 40 -6.35 -7.29 -3.95
C TRP A 40 -6.27 -6.21 -5.02
N LEU A 41 -5.10 -5.60 -5.20
CA LEU A 41 -4.90 -4.54 -6.20
C LEU A 41 -4.46 -5.11 -7.54
N ASN A 42 -4.88 -4.46 -8.63
CA ASN A 42 -4.30 -4.69 -9.95
C ASN A 42 -2.84 -4.20 -10.01
N ILE A 43 -2.08 -4.62 -11.02
CA ILE A 43 -0.63 -4.33 -11.15
C ILE A 43 -0.32 -2.82 -11.15
N HIS A 44 -1.18 -2.02 -11.78
CA HIS A 44 -1.01 -0.58 -11.84
C HIS A 44 -1.18 0.08 -10.46
N ASP A 45 -2.22 -0.31 -9.72
CA ASP A 45 -2.47 0.19 -8.37
C ASP A 45 -1.47 -0.37 -7.35
N GLN A 46 -0.98 -1.60 -7.53
CA GLN A 46 0.13 -2.13 -6.75
C GLN A 46 1.38 -1.26 -6.89
N THR A 47 1.72 -0.83 -8.11
CA THR A 47 2.86 0.06 -8.36
C THR A 47 2.69 1.40 -7.63
N LYS A 48 1.50 2.00 -7.72
CA LYS A 48 1.18 3.24 -6.99
C LYS A 48 1.26 3.06 -5.48
N LEU A 49 0.71 1.95 -4.96
CA LEU A 49 0.77 1.64 -3.54
C LEU A 49 2.22 1.45 -3.08
N ARG A 50 3.06 0.76 -3.85
CA ARG A 50 4.48 0.53 -3.52
C ARG A 50 5.26 1.83 -3.32
N LEU A 51 5.12 2.75 -4.27
CA LEU A 51 5.77 4.07 -4.19
C LEU A 51 5.29 4.82 -2.94
N TRP A 52 3.99 4.86 -2.72
CA TRP A 52 3.40 5.58 -1.59
C TRP A 52 3.79 4.96 -0.23
N VAL A 53 3.79 3.63 -0.09
CA VAL A 53 4.20 2.92 1.13
C VAL A 53 5.67 3.19 1.45
N LYS A 54 6.55 3.11 0.44
CA LYS A 54 7.98 3.43 0.62
C LYS A 54 8.18 4.89 1.05
N GLN A 55 7.48 5.83 0.43
CA GLN A 55 7.61 7.24 0.81
C GLN A 55 7.12 7.53 2.23
N LYS A 56 6.01 6.90 2.66
CA LYS A 56 5.35 7.24 3.92
C LYS A 56 5.87 6.45 5.13
N PHE A 57 6.20 5.17 4.96
CA PHE A 57 6.40 4.24 6.07
C PHE A 57 7.80 3.63 6.15
N TYR A 58 8.70 3.94 5.21
CA TYR A 58 10.02 3.30 5.17
C TYR A 58 10.84 3.53 6.44
N GLN A 59 10.80 4.72 7.04
CA GLN A 59 11.51 4.99 8.28
C GLN A 59 11.08 4.10 9.46
N GLN A 60 9.81 3.67 9.48
CA GLN A 60 9.23 2.88 10.57
C GLN A 60 9.18 1.38 10.27
N HIS A 61 9.02 1.00 9.00
CA HIS A 61 8.72 -0.37 8.58
C HIS A 61 9.66 -0.87 7.47
N ALA A 62 10.91 -0.36 7.40
CA ALA A 62 11.88 -0.71 6.36
C ALA A 62 11.98 -2.23 6.12
N ASP A 63 12.17 -3.02 7.18
CA ASP A 63 12.33 -4.47 7.08
C ASP A 63 11.10 -5.15 6.46
N THR A 64 9.91 -4.82 6.98
CA THR A 64 8.62 -5.33 6.48
C THR A 64 8.38 -4.92 5.02
N ILE A 65 8.70 -3.67 4.68
CA ILE A 65 8.54 -3.12 3.32
C ILE A 65 9.49 -3.83 2.35
N ASN A 66 10.74 -4.02 2.75
CA ASN A 66 11.74 -4.71 1.92
C ASN A 66 11.37 -6.18 1.73
N GLU A 67 10.92 -6.86 2.79
CA GLU A 67 10.47 -8.24 2.72
C GLU A 67 9.30 -8.42 1.74
N ILE A 68 8.28 -7.55 1.80
CA ILE A 68 7.07 -7.74 1.00
C ILE A 68 7.21 -7.14 -0.41
N LEU A 69 7.86 -5.98 -0.56
CA LEU A 69 7.83 -5.22 -1.82
C LEU A 69 9.12 -5.32 -2.63
N ASN A 70 10.24 -5.77 -2.06
CA ASN A 70 11.51 -5.93 -2.78
C ASN A 70 11.86 -7.40 -3.08
N THR A 71 10.97 -8.36 -2.83
CA THR A 71 11.25 -9.79 -3.05
C THR A 71 11.37 -10.25 -4.52
N LYS A 72 11.44 -9.35 -5.51
CA LYS A 72 11.73 -9.69 -6.93
C LYS A 72 12.44 -8.61 -7.78
N TYR A 73 13.53 -8.02 -7.30
CA TYR A 73 14.57 -7.36 -8.13
C TYR A 73 15.88 -7.44 -7.28
N ASP A 74 16.88 -8.31 -7.53
CA ASP A 74 17.89 -8.21 -8.60
C ASP A 74 18.73 -9.52 -8.77
N TYR A 75 18.39 -10.40 -9.72
CA TYR A 75 19.32 -11.37 -10.35
C TYR A 75 18.98 -11.61 -11.83
N ALA A 76 18.77 -10.52 -12.56
CA ALA A 76 18.86 -10.55 -14.01
C ALA A 76 19.79 -9.41 -14.42
N SER A 77 21.09 -9.65 -14.20
CA SER A 77 22.13 -9.25 -15.15
C SER A 77 22.18 -10.30 -16.24
#